data_AF-A0A519DCC6-F1
#
_entry.id   AF-A0A519DCC6-F1
#
_cell.length_a   1.000
_cell.length_b   1.000
_cell.length_c   1.000
_cell.angle_alpha   90.00
_cell.angle_beta   90.00
_cell.angle_gamma   90.00
#
_symmetry.space_group_name_H-M   'P 1'
#
loop_
_entity.id
_entity.type
_entity.pdbx_description
1 polymer ?
#
loop_
_entity_poly.entity_id
_entity_poly.type
_entity_poly.pdbx_seq_one_letter_code
_entity_poly.pdbx_strand_id
1 'polypeptide(L)'
;MAKGQRSIERIPRREPPEFHQSEASMIEGVIEDGFLNVALDDANQYGPHAMIMLLGLVSILTGLVLGLAMINPIIAAVVTAGIIGISFIGFMRRKRKVRKV
;
A
#
# COMPACT_ATOMS: atom_id res chain seq x y z
N MET A 1 -1.08 34.88 42.68
CA MET A 1 -0.39 33.99 41.72
C MET A 1 -1.32 32.84 41.35
N ALA A 2 -2.03 32.95 40.23
CA ALA A 2 -3.01 31.95 39.81
C ALA A 2 -2.30 30.77 39.11
N LYS A 3 -2.34 29.61 39.76
CA LYS A 3 -1.80 28.33 39.29
C LYS A 3 -2.93 27.62 38.55
N GLY A 4 -3.00 27.71 37.21
CA GLY A 4 -4.18 27.17 36.52
C GLY A 4 -4.22 27.07 35.00
N GLN A 5 -3.11 27.17 34.26
CA GLN A 5 -3.13 26.92 32.81
C GLN A 5 -1.95 26.02 32.41
N ARG A 6 -2.09 24.70 32.59
CA ARG A 6 -1.16 23.72 32.05
C ARG A 6 -1.71 23.22 30.72
N SER A 7 -1.32 23.86 29.62
CA SER A 7 -1.11 23.28 28.27
C SER A 7 -1.78 21.93 27.96
N ILE A 8 -3.12 21.85 27.97
CA ILE A 8 -3.86 20.58 27.73
C ILE A 8 -3.89 20.21 26.23
N GLU A 9 -3.30 21.03 25.36
CA GLU A 9 -3.47 20.93 23.91
C GLU A 9 -2.15 20.70 23.17
N ARG A 10 -1.35 19.72 23.62
CA ARG A 10 -0.29 19.19 22.76
C ARG A 10 -0.37 17.68 22.77
N ILE A 11 -0.82 17.12 21.64
CA ILE A 11 -0.77 15.68 21.40
C ILE A 11 0.70 15.25 21.57
N PRO A 12 0.98 14.24 22.42
CA PRO A 12 2.33 13.72 22.56
C PRO A 12 2.81 13.23 21.19
N ARG A 13 3.99 13.70 20.76
CA ARG A 13 4.56 13.31 19.46
C ARG A 13 4.91 11.83 19.53
N ARG A 14 4.36 11.02 18.62
CA ARG A 14 4.89 9.67 18.35
C ARG A 14 6.32 9.81 17.84
N GLU A 15 7.17 8.83 18.13
CA GLU A 15 8.47 8.72 17.49
C GLU A 15 8.29 8.66 15.96
N PRO A 16 9.15 9.38 15.19
CA PRO A 16 9.05 9.38 13.74
C PRO A 16 9.26 7.95 13.21
N PRO A 17 8.59 7.58 12.10
CA PRO A 17 8.88 6.33 11.39
C PRO A 17 10.36 6.26 10.96
N GLU A 18 10.86 5.05 10.74
CA GLU A 18 12.20 4.85 10.19
C GLU A 18 12.27 5.41 8.76
N PHE A 19 13.21 6.32 8.52
CA PHE A 19 13.44 6.96 7.22
C PHE A 19 14.87 6.68 6.77
N HIS A 20 15.02 6.16 5.56
CA HIS A 20 16.30 5.83 4.95
C HIS A 20 16.57 6.75 3.76
N GLN A 21 17.78 7.30 3.65
CA GLN A 21 18.19 8.03 2.45
C GLN A 21 19.00 7.11 1.56
N SER A 22 18.44 6.78 0.40
CA SER A 22 19.15 6.04 -0.63
C SER A 22 20.14 6.93 -1.38
N GLU A 23 21.38 6.48 -1.54
CA GLU A 23 22.34 7.06 -2.49
C GLU A 23 22.14 6.53 -3.93
N ALA A 24 21.34 5.48 -4.09
CA ALA A 24 21.04 4.86 -5.38
C ALA A 24 20.09 5.70 -6.25
N SER A 25 19.91 5.30 -7.51
CA SER A 25 19.00 5.95 -8.44
C SER A 25 17.52 5.80 -8.02
N MET A 26 16.62 6.67 -8.50
CA MET A 26 15.19 6.69 -8.11
C MET A 26 14.50 5.32 -8.16
N ILE A 27 14.70 4.55 -9.23
CA ILE A 27 14.07 3.23 -9.37
C ILE A 27 14.68 2.23 -8.38
N GLU A 28 16.00 2.30 -8.20
CA GLU A 28 16.75 1.39 -7.34
C GLU A 28 16.41 1.63 -5.86
N GLY A 29 16.35 2.89 -5.42
CA GLY A 29 15.96 3.25 -4.05
C GLY A 29 14.50 2.90 -3.72
N VAL A 30 13.60 2.88 -4.72
CA VAL A 30 12.22 2.40 -4.52
C VAL A 30 12.16 0.87 -4.38
N ILE A 31 13.04 0.14 -5.07
CA ILE A 31 13.08 -1.33 -5.03
C ILE A 31 13.75 -1.82 -3.74
N GLU A 32 14.83 -1.15 -3.31
CA GLU A 32 15.64 -1.52 -2.14
C GLU A 32 14.81 -1.54 -0.85
N ASP A 33 14.11 -0.44 -0.56
CA ASP A 33 13.27 -0.32 0.64
C ASP A 33 11.87 -0.92 0.47
N GLY A 34 11.54 -1.34 -0.76
CA GLY A 34 10.29 -1.96 -1.15
C GLY A 34 9.25 -0.95 -1.63
N PHE A 35 8.72 -1.19 -2.84
CA PHE A 35 7.79 -0.28 -3.52
C PHE A 35 6.60 0.18 -2.67
N LEU A 36 5.97 -0.73 -1.91
CA LEU A 36 4.83 -0.39 -1.06
C LEU A 36 5.21 0.38 0.20
N ASN A 37 6.35 0.06 0.81
CA ASN A 37 6.84 0.77 2.00
C ASN A 37 7.22 2.20 1.64
N VAL A 38 7.91 2.39 0.50
CA VAL A 38 8.26 3.73 0.01
C VAL A 38 7.00 4.51 -0.39
N ALA A 39 6.01 3.87 -1.04
CA ALA A 39 4.79 4.55 -1.48
C ALA A 39 3.81 4.92 -0.36
N LEU A 40 3.71 4.12 0.71
CA LEU A 40 2.69 4.28 1.76
C LEU A 40 3.26 4.80 3.08
N ASP A 41 4.43 4.32 3.48
CA ASP A 41 5.06 4.66 4.76
C ASP A 41 6.16 5.74 4.60
N ASP A 42 6.37 6.24 3.37
CA ASP A 42 7.38 7.26 3.04
C ASP A 42 8.77 6.87 3.54
N ALA A 43 9.11 5.57 3.40
CA ALA A 43 10.33 4.99 3.97
C ALA A 43 11.64 5.61 3.42
N ASN A 44 11.57 6.32 2.29
CA ASN A 44 12.71 6.92 1.59
C ASN A 44 12.30 8.18 0.82
N GLN A 45 13.27 8.98 0.38
CA GLN A 45 13.10 10.23 -0.38
C GLN A 45 12.29 10.11 -1.67
N TYR A 46 12.11 8.89 -2.18
CA TYR A 46 11.35 8.61 -3.39
C TYR A 46 9.85 8.37 -3.15
N GLY A 47 9.35 8.59 -1.94
CA GLY A 47 7.93 8.44 -1.59
C GLY A 47 6.95 9.06 -2.57
N PRO A 48 7.07 10.36 -2.93
CA PRO A 48 6.17 11.00 -3.89
C PRO A 48 6.15 10.33 -5.28
N HIS A 49 7.30 9.84 -5.73
CA HIS A 49 7.42 9.15 -7.01
C HIS A 49 6.78 7.76 -6.95
N ALA A 50 7.04 7.02 -5.87
CA ALA A 50 6.42 5.72 -5.62
C ALA A 50 4.90 5.83 -5.49
N MET A 51 4.40 6.89 -4.85
CA MET A 51 2.96 7.16 -4.73
C MET A 51 2.30 7.41 -6.09
N ILE A 52 2.92 8.19 -6.98
CA ILE A 52 2.38 8.42 -8.34
C ILE A 52 2.39 7.12 -9.15
N MET A 53 3.46 6.33 -9.07
CA MET A 53 3.53 5.02 -9.72
C MET A 53 2.43 4.07 -9.22
N LEU A 54 2.17 4.07 -7.91
CA LEU A 54 1.10 3.27 -7.30
C LEU A 54 -0.28 3.71 -7.80
N LEU A 55 -0.54 5.01 -7.86
CA LEU A 55 -1.78 5.55 -8.42
C LEU A 55 -1.96 5.18 -9.89
N GLY A 56 -0.91 5.26 -10.70
CA GLY A 56 -0.91 4.82 -12.09
C GLY A 56 -1.27 3.34 -12.22
N LEU A 57 -0.65 2.48 -11.42
CA LEU A 57 -0.94 1.05 -11.43
C LEU A 57 -2.40 0.75 -11.04
N VAL A 58 -2.87 1.29 -9.92
CA VAL A 58 -4.22 1.04 -9.41
C VAL A 58 -5.28 1.61 -10.37
N SER A 59 -5.03 2.78 -10.95
CA SER A 59 -5.96 3.40 -11.91
C SER A 59 -6.06 2.59 -13.20
N ILE A 60 -4.94 2.09 -13.74
CA ILE A 60 -4.95 1.22 -14.93
C ILE A 60 -5.73 -0.06 -14.65
N LEU A 61 -5.46 -0.73 -13.52
CA LEU A 61 -6.19 -1.96 -13.14
C LEU A 61 -7.69 -1.69 -13.00
N THR A 62 -8.06 -0.60 -12.34
CA THR A 62 -9.47 -0.22 -12.17
C THR A 62 -10.12 0.11 -13.51
N GLY A 63 -9.45 0.91 -14.34
CA GLY A 63 -9.91 1.26 -15.68
C GLY A 63 -10.09 0.05 -16.59
N LEU A 64 -9.20 -0.94 -16.51
CA LEU A 64 -9.34 -2.20 -17.25
C LEU A 64 -10.57 -2.99 -16.79
N VAL A 65 -10.80 -3.10 -15.48
CA VAL A 65 -11.98 -3.80 -14.95
C VAL A 65 -13.26 -3.10 -15.41
N LEU A 66 -13.32 -1.77 -15.31
CA LEU A 66 -14.47 -1.00 -15.78
C LEU A 66 -14.66 -1.09 -17.30
N GLY A 67 -13.58 -1.02 -18.08
CA GLY A 67 -13.61 -1.16 -19.53
C GLY A 67 -14.12 -2.53 -19.96
N LEU A 68 -13.66 -3.60 -19.30
CA LEU A 68 -14.20 -4.95 -19.51
C LEU A 68 -15.67 -5.03 -19.11
N ALA A 69 -16.08 -4.38 -18.02
CA ALA A 69 -17.47 -4.37 -17.58
C ALA A 69 -18.40 -3.67 -18.59
N MET A 70 -17.91 -2.60 -19.25
CA MET A 70 -18.65 -1.92 -20.31
C MET A 70 -18.82 -2.78 -21.56
N ILE A 71 -17.83 -3.59 -21.92
CA ILE A 71 -17.90 -4.50 -23.09
C ILE A 71 -18.79 -5.70 -22.76
N ASN A 72 -18.56 -6.34 -21.62
CA ASN A 72 -19.35 -7.47 -21.15
C ASN A 72 -19.28 -7.58 -19.61
N PRO A 73 -20.38 -7.29 -18.89
CA PRO A 73 -20.38 -7.29 -17.43
C PRO A 73 -20.19 -8.68 -16.83
N ILE A 74 -20.60 -9.75 -17.53
CA ILE A 74 -20.47 -11.12 -17.04
C ILE A 74 -19.00 -11.53 -17.03
N ILE A 75 -18.26 -11.21 -18.09
CA ILE A 75 -16.83 -11.52 -18.18
C ILE A 75 -16.06 -10.78 -17.07
N ALA A 76 -16.36 -9.48 -16.88
CA ALA A 76 -15.73 -8.70 -15.81
C ALA A 76 -16.00 -9.32 -14.43
N ALA A 77 -17.26 -9.67 -14.12
CA ALA A 77 -17.61 -10.28 -12.84
C ALA A 77 -16.90 -11.63 -12.60
N VAL A 78 -16.81 -12.48 -13.62
CA VAL A 78 -16.11 -13.78 -13.53
C VAL A 78 -14.61 -13.58 -13.30
N VAL A 79 -13.98 -12.65 -14.03
CA VAL A 79 -12.55 -12.36 -13.85
C VAL A 79 -12.27 -11.81 -12.46
N THR A 80 -13.05 -10.83 -11.99
CA THR A 80 -12.88 -10.25 -10.65
C THR A 80 -13.12 -11.28 -9.55
N ALA A 81 -14.19 -12.08 -9.64
CA ALA A 81 -14.47 -13.15 -8.68
C ALA A 81 -13.38 -14.24 -8.69
N GLY A 82 -12.85 -14.57 -9.87
CA GLY A 82 -11.73 -15.51 -10.02
C GLY A 82 -10.46 -15.01 -9.32
N ILE A 83 -10.08 -13.75 -9.52
CA ILE A 83 -8.90 -13.14 -8.87
C ILE A 83 -9.06 -13.13 -7.34
N ILE A 84 -10.25 -12.75 -6.84
CA ILE A 84 -10.55 -12.76 -5.40
C ILE A 84 -10.52 -14.19 -4.85
N GLY A 85 -11.11 -15.15 -5.56
CA GLY A 85 -11.14 -16.55 -5.17
C GLY A 85 -9.74 -17.18 -5.10
N ILE A 86 -8.89 -16.94 -6.11
CA ILE A 86 -7.49 -17.42 -6.14
C ILE A 86 -6.70 -16.80 -4.98
N SER A 87 -6.83 -15.49 -4.77
CA SER A 87 -6.20 -14.78 -3.65
C SER A 87 -6.62 -15.36 -2.30
N PHE A 88 -7.92 -15.62 -2.12
CA PHE A 88 -8.48 -16.18 -0.89
C PHE A 88 -8.03 -17.63 -0.65
N ILE A 89 -8.02 -18.47 -1.68
CA ILE A 89 -7.52 -19.84 -1.59
C ILE A 89 -6.03 -19.85 -1.26
N GLY A 90 -5.24 -19.00 -1.91
CA GLY A 90 -3.81 -18.83 -1.60
C GLY A 90 -3.58 -18.46 -0.14
N PHE A 91 -4.33 -17.49 0.37
CA PHE A 91 -4.30 -17.08 1.78
C PHE A 91 -4.66 -18.23 2.74
N MET A 92 -5.74 -18.96 2.46
CA MET A 92 -6.17 -20.11 3.26
C MET A 92 -5.14 -21.24 3.26
N ARG A 93 -4.50 -21.53 2.11
CA ARG A 93 -3.41 -22.51 2.02
C ARG A 93 -2.19 -22.07 2.83
N ARG A 94 -1.85 -20.78 2.81
CA ARG A 94 -0.75 -20.21 3.61
C ARG A 94 -1.01 -20.38 5.11
N LYS A 95 -2.21 -20.05 5.58
CA LYS A 95 -2.64 -20.25 6.98
C LYS A 95 -2.59 -21.72 7.42
N ARG A 96 -2.96 -22.66 6.54
CA ARG A 96 -2.90 -24.11 6.83
C ARG A 96 -1.47 -24.64 6.98
N LYS A 97 -0.51 -24.10 6.23
CA LYS A 97 0.90 -24.51 6.34
C LYS A 97 1.54 -24.01 7.64
N VAL A 98 1.20 -22.78 8.07
CA VAL A 98 1.69 -22.20 9.34
C VAL A 98 1.16 -22.94 10.58
N ARG A 99 -0.04 -23.55 10.52
CA ARG A 99 -0.58 -24.35 11.63
C ARG A 99 0.01 -25.77 11.76
N LYS A 100 0.77 -26.24 10.77
CA LYS A 100 1.36 -27.59 10.75
C LYS A 100 2.86 -27.61 11.12
N VAL A 101 3.42 -26.45 11.43
CA VAL A 101 4.78 -26.26 11.99
C VAL A 101 4.60 -25.85 13.44
#